data_AF-A0A9D6WAK4-F1
#
_entry.id   AF-A0A9D6WAK4-F1
#
_cell.length_a   1.000
_cell.length_b   1.000
_cell.length_c   1.000
_cell.angle_alpha   90.00
_cell.angle_beta   90.00
_cell.angle_gamma   90.00
#
_symmetry.space_group_name_H-M   'P 1'
#
loop_
_entity.id
_entity.type
_entity.pdbx_description
1 polymer ?
#
loop_
_entity_poly.entity_id
_entity_poly.type
_entity_poly.pdbx_seq_one_letter_code
_entity_poly.pdbx_strand_id
1 'polypeptide(L)'
;MDPSLETLREELEELNFGLLDLLNRRARVVTQVQALKSRDGIPTYVPEREQAMLGELVAANRGPFPDEIVRHLFKEIFKASVRLMETEKRQVLKVSRASREADLVVKIGRELVGGPPVVIAGPCSVEDEGQMDAVGRRLSELGVGLLRGGAYKPRSSPYAFQGLGKRGLEILRDTGRRWGLSVVTEVMDTRTVELVAEHADVLQIGSRNMYNYDLLREVGKAGKPVLLKRGLSATIEEFLWAAEYVVLHGNKQVILCERGIRTFETQTRNTLDLSAVALLRAQSYLPVVVDVSHAAGRKDILAPLARAALAAGAQGIMVEVHPCPAVARSDAQQQLDFQEFETFLGHAGLRREHAWRLAAVERTSP
;
A
#
# COMPACT_ATOMS: atom_id res chain seq x y z
N MET A 1 -17.20 54.00 -22.49
CA MET A 1 -15.81 53.49 -22.56
C MET A 1 -15.21 53.98 -23.86
N ASP A 2 -13.89 54.10 -23.96
CA ASP A 2 -13.23 54.46 -25.22
C ASP A 2 -13.57 53.37 -26.26
N PRO A 3 -14.28 53.68 -27.36
CA PRO A 3 -14.67 52.69 -28.36
C PRO A 3 -13.48 51.90 -28.93
N SER A 4 -12.28 52.49 -28.93
CA SER A 4 -11.05 51.82 -29.37
C SER A 4 -10.60 50.71 -28.41
N LEU A 5 -10.90 50.82 -27.12
CA LEU A 5 -10.57 49.81 -26.12
C LEU A 5 -11.45 48.56 -26.26
N GLU A 6 -12.73 48.75 -26.58
CA GLU A 6 -13.67 47.64 -26.80
C GLU A 6 -13.27 46.85 -28.04
N THR A 7 -12.96 47.52 -29.15
CA THR A 7 -12.47 46.85 -30.38
C THR A 7 -11.16 46.07 -30.14
N LEU A 8 -10.20 46.63 -29.40
CA LEU A 8 -8.95 45.91 -29.08
C LEU A 8 -9.19 44.69 -28.17
N ARG A 9 -10.21 44.72 -27.32
CA ARG A 9 -10.58 43.57 -26.49
C ARG A 9 -11.24 42.48 -27.29
N GLU A 10 -12.10 42.83 -28.25
CA GLU A 10 -12.67 41.88 -29.21
C GLU A 10 -11.56 41.18 -30.02
N GLU A 11 -10.57 41.94 -30.50
CA GLU A 11 -9.39 41.36 -31.17
C GLU A 11 -8.61 40.41 -30.25
N LEU A 12 -8.41 40.77 -28.98
CA LEU A 12 -7.76 39.89 -28.00
C LEU A 12 -8.56 38.61 -27.75
N GLU A 13 -9.89 38.68 -27.72
CA GLU A 13 -10.75 37.51 -27.58
C GLU A 13 -10.61 36.56 -28.78
N GLU A 14 -10.62 37.09 -30.00
CA GLU A 14 -10.38 36.31 -31.21
C GLU A 14 -9.01 35.62 -31.18
N LEU A 15 -7.96 36.34 -30.78
CA LEU A 15 -6.61 35.79 -30.61
C LEU A 15 -6.56 34.68 -29.56
N ASN A 16 -7.29 34.81 -28.44
CA ASN A 16 -7.36 33.76 -27.42
C ASN A 16 -7.97 32.46 -27.94
N PHE A 17 -9.06 32.55 -28.71
CA PHE A 17 -9.65 31.36 -29.34
C PHE A 17 -8.72 30.76 -30.40
N GLY A 18 -8.03 31.59 -31.19
CA GLY A 18 -7.01 31.13 -32.13
C GLY A 18 -5.85 30.38 -31.44
N LEU A 19 -5.37 30.88 -30.30
CA LEU A 19 -4.36 30.21 -29.49
C LEU A 19 -4.87 28.88 -28.94
N LEU A 20 -6.11 28.84 -28.44
CA LEU A 20 -6.73 27.61 -27.94
C LEU A 20 -6.83 26.54 -29.04
N ASP A 21 -7.21 26.92 -30.26
CA ASP A 21 -7.28 26.02 -31.40
C ASP A 21 -5.92 25.45 -31.79
N LEU A 22 -4.89 26.30 -31.81
CA LEU A 22 -3.51 25.87 -32.07
C LEU A 22 -3.01 24.90 -30.99
N LEU A 23 -3.29 25.19 -29.71
CA LEU A 23 -2.95 24.31 -28.59
C LEU A 23 -3.66 22.96 -28.69
N ASN A 24 -4.95 22.96 -29.01
CA ASN A 24 -5.74 21.73 -29.20
C ASN A 24 -5.25 20.92 -30.41
N ARG A 25 -4.93 21.57 -31.52
CA ARG A 25 -4.35 20.89 -32.69
C ARG A 25 -3.00 20.28 -32.35
N ARG A 26 -2.14 21.01 -31.62
CA ARG A 26 -0.86 20.52 -31.13
C ARG A 26 -1.04 19.31 -30.21
N ALA A 27 -2.01 19.34 -29.29
CA ALA A 27 -2.32 18.22 -28.40
C ALA A 27 -2.69 16.94 -29.18
N ARG A 28 -3.52 17.05 -30.23
CA ARG A 28 -3.87 15.90 -31.10
C ARG A 28 -2.64 15.28 -31.77
N VAL A 29 -1.72 16.11 -32.27
CA VAL A 29 -0.46 15.64 -32.86
C VAL A 29 0.43 14.97 -31.81
N VAL A 30 0.49 15.52 -30.60
CA VAL A 30 1.23 14.92 -29.47
C VAL A 30 0.69 13.52 -29.14
N THR A 31 -0.63 13.32 -29.09
CA THR A 31 -1.26 12.00 -28.90
C THR A 31 -0.85 11.02 -30.01
N GLN A 32 -0.85 11.45 -31.27
CA GLN A 32 -0.38 10.59 -32.39
C GLN A 32 1.09 10.22 -32.25
N VAL A 33 1.95 11.16 -31.85
CA VAL A 33 3.37 10.91 -31.56
C VAL A 33 3.53 9.91 -30.40
N GLN A 34 2.70 10.03 -29.37
CA GLN A 34 2.71 9.14 -28.22
C GLN A 34 2.33 7.70 -28.58
N ALA A 35 1.36 7.49 -29.45
CA ALA A 35 1.00 6.17 -29.95
C ALA A 35 2.18 5.50 -30.68
N LEU A 36 2.88 6.24 -31.54
CA LEU A 36 4.07 5.76 -32.25
C LEU A 36 5.24 5.47 -31.29
N LYS A 37 5.54 6.40 -30.38
CA LYS A 37 6.59 6.21 -29.36
C LYS A 37 6.33 4.99 -28.49
N SER A 38 5.07 4.75 -28.11
CA SER A 38 4.70 3.61 -27.27
C SER A 38 4.87 2.29 -28.00
N ARG A 39 4.54 2.23 -29.30
CA ARG A 39 4.79 1.06 -30.15
C ARG A 39 6.28 0.75 -30.27
N ASP A 40 7.10 1.78 -30.42
CA ASP A 40 8.53 1.64 -30.74
C ASP A 40 9.43 1.69 -29.49
N GLY A 41 8.84 1.69 -28.28
CA GLY A 41 9.58 1.68 -27.01
C GLY A 41 10.36 2.96 -26.69
N ILE A 42 10.02 4.08 -27.33
CA ILE A 42 10.73 5.36 -27.23
C ILE A 42 10.27 6.14 -25.98
N PRO A 43 11.20 6.74 -25.20
CA PRO A 43 10.84 7.57 -24.05
C PRO A 43 9.88 8.72 -24.37
N THR A 44 8.92 8.97 -23.45
CA THR A 44 7.95 10.06 -23.57
C THR A 44 8.66 11.42 -23.56
N TYR A 45 9.56 11.63 -22.60
CA TYR A 45 10.33 12.85 -22.40
C TYR A 45 11.76 12.71 -22.94
N VAL A 46 12.22 13.71 -23.70
CA VAL A 46 13.59 13.78 -24.26
C VAL A 46 14.11 15.20 -24.07
N PRO A 47 14.97 15.46 -23.05
CA PRO A 47 15.41 16.81 -22.70
C PRO A 47 16.10 17.55 -23.85
N GLU A 48 16.94 16.84 -24.62
CA GLU A 48 17.69 17.40 -25.75
C GLU A 48 16.76 17.94 -26.84
N ARG A 49 15.68 17.20 -27.14
CA ARG A 49 14.65 17.63 -28.10
C ARG A 49 13.91 18.86 -27.61
N GLU A 50 13.61 18.94 -26.32
CA GLU A 50 12.99 20.13 -25.72
C GLU A 50 13.89 21.34 -25.88
N GLN A 51 15.19 21.21 -25.55
CA GLN A 51 16.14 22.31 -25.68
C GLN A 51 16.29 22.77 -27.13
N ALA A 52 16.36 21.85 -28.09
CA ALA A 52 16.44 22.18 -29.51
C ALA A 52 15.21 22.98 -29.98
N MET A 53 14.00 22.51 -29.66
CA MET A 53 12.75 23.23 -30.00
C MET A 53 12.69 24.61 -29.36
N LEU A 54 13.10 24.76 -28.10
CA LEU A 54 13.16 26.08 -27.44
C LEU A 54 14.18 26.99 -28.11
N GLY A 55 15.32 26.45 -28.56
CA GLY A 55 16.33 27.19 -29.31
C GLY A 55 15.80 27.73 -30.63
N GLU A 56 15.10 26.90 -31.40
CA GLU A 56 14.46 27.29 -32.67
C GLU A 56 13.38 28.36 -32.46
N LEU A 57 12.54 28.21 -31.44
CA LEU A 57 11.47 29.18 -31.11
C LEU A 57 12.03 30.54 -30.71
N VAL A 58 13.12 30.55 -29.93
CA VAL A 58 13.82 31.79 -29.54
C VAL A 58 14.49 32.43 -30.75
N ALA A 59 15.18 31.65 -31.59
CA ALA A 59 15.81 32.17 -32.79
C ALA A 59 14.79 32.77 -33.81
N ALA A 60 13.56 32.26 -33.80
CA ALA A 60 12.47 32.75 -34.64
C ALA A 60 11.66 33.91 -34.02
N ASN A 61 11.94 34.31 -32.77
CA ASN A 61 11.19 35.36 -32.08
C ASN A 61 11.44 36.72 -32.73
N ARG A 62 10.37 37.33 -33.27
CA ARG A 62 10.38 38.70 -33.84
C ARG A 62 9.43 39.64 -33.08
N GLY A 63 8.86 39.17 -31.98
CA GLY A 63 7.77 39.83 -31.27
C GLY A 63 8.23 40.68 -30.08
N PRO A 64 7.29 41.40 -29.43
CA PRO A 64 7.59 42.29 -28.31
C PRO A 64 7.92 41.55 -27.00
N PHE A 65 7.66 40.24 -26.93
CA PHE A 65 8.02 39.44 -25.76
C PHE A 65 9.52 39.11 -25.76
N PRO A 66 10.22 39.29 -24.63
CA PRO A 66 11.60 38.83 -24.47
C PRO A 66 11.71 37.31 -24.63
N ASP A 67 12.87 36.84 -25.10
CA ASP A 67 13.14 35.42 -25.32
C ASP A 67 12.93 34.55 -24.07
N GLU A 68 13.18 35.11 -22.88
CA GLU A 68 12.93 34.44 -21.61
C GLU A 68 11.45 34.10 -21.41
N ILE A 69 10.55 35.03 -21.75
CA ILE A 69 9.10 34.85 -21.63
C ILE A 69 8.63 33.81 -22.64
N VAL A 70 9.08 33.89 -23.90
CA VAL A 70 8.77 32.88 -24.92
C VAL A 70 9.22 31.50 -24.45
N ARG A 71 10.44 31.39 -23.92
CA ARG A 71 10.96 30.12 -23.39
C ARG A 71 10.09 29.58 -22.24
N HIS A 72 9.66 30.43 -21.32
CA HIS A 72 8.84 30.01 -20.18
C HIS A 72 7.46 29.50 -20.63
N LEU A 73 6.77 30.24 -21.51
CA LEU A 73 5.45 29.86 -22.02
C LEU A 73 5.50 28.51 -22.75
N PHE A 74 6.48 28.33 -23.65
CA PHE A 74 6.61 27.07 -24.39
C PHE A 74 7.03 25.90 -23.51
N LYS A 75 7.83 26.12 -22.44
CA LYS A 75 8.10 25.10 -21.43
C LYS A 75 6.83 24.59 -20.75
N GLU A 76 5.93 25.48 -20.34
CA GLU A 76 4.67 25.04 -19.72
C GLU A 76 3.76 24.31 -20.71
N ILE A 77 3.74 24.73 -21.99
CA ILE A 77 3.05 23.97 -23.06
C ILE A 77 3.65 22.57 -23.22
N PHE A 78 4.98 22.45 -23.22
CA PHE A 78 5.67 21.15 -23.36
C PHE A 78 5.40 20.25 -22.16
N LYS A 79 5.44 20.79 -20.94
CA LYS A 79 5.11 20.09 -19.71
C LYS A 79 3.66 19.58 -19.70
N ALA A 80 2.70 20.40 -20.13
CA ALA A 80 1.31 19.99 -20.29
C ALA A 80 1.17 18.84 -21.31
N SER A 81 1.97 18.85 -22.37
CA SER A 81 1.98 17.81 -23.40
C SER A 81 2.54 16.49 -22.88
N VAL A 82 3.62 16.53 -22.09
CA VAL A 82 4.18 15.35 -21.44
C VAL A 82 3.15 14.73 -20.49
N ARG A 83 2.46 15.55 -19.69
CA ARG A 83 1.38 15.08 -18.81
C ARG A 83 0.22 14.43 -19.58
N LEU A 84 -0.18 15.00 -20.72
CA LEU A 84 -1.20 14.41 -21.59
C LEU A 84 -0.78 13.00 -22.05
N MET A 85 0.45 12.86 -22.54
CA MET A 85 1.03 11.60 -22.98
C MET A 85 1.11 10.55 -21.84
N GLU A 86 1.43 11.00 -20.63
CA GLU A 86 1.49 10.15 -19.43
C GLU A 86 0.10 9.74 -18.93
N THR A 87 -0.90 10.60 -19.09
CA THR A 87 -2.29 10.34 -18.68
C THR A 87 -2.93 9.27 -19.58
N GLU A 88 -2.72 9.33 -20.89
CA GLU A 88 -3.13 8.28 -21.82
C GLU A 88 -2.36 6.95 -21.62
N LYS A 89 -1.16 7.00 -21.02
CA LYS A 89 -0.38 5.82 -20.62
C LYS A 89 -0.83 5.22 -19.29
N ARG A 90 -1.68 5.87 -18.48
CA ARG A 90 -2.15 5.29 -17.22
C ARG A 90 -3.02 4.08 -17.50
N GLN A 91 -2.37 2.94 -17.60
CA GLN A 91 -3.00 1.63 -17.63
C GLN A 91 -3.89 1.51 -16.40
N VAL A 92 -5.17 1.23 -16.62
CA VAL A 92 -6.10 0.96 -15.53
C VAL A 92 -5.62 -0.30 -14.83
N LEU A 93 -5.06 -0.13 -13.62
CA LEU A 93 -4.57 -1.25 -12.82
C LEU A 93 -5.74 -2.17 -12.49
N LYS A 94 -5.54 -3.49 -12.59
CA LYS A 94 -6.54 -4.48 -12.17
C LYS A 94 -6.86 -4.37 -10.69
N VAL A 95 -5.95 -3.84 -9.86
CA VAL A 95 -6.21 -3.56 -8.44
C VAL A 95 -6.99 -2.27 -8.18
N SER A 96 -7.22 -1.43 -9.20
CA SER A 96 -7.87 -0.13 -9.02
C SER A 96 -9.40 -0.24 -8.98
N ARG A 97 -10.05 0.76 -8.37
CA ARG A 97 -11.51 0.88 -8.41
C ARG A 97 -12.07 1.07 -9.81
N ALA A 98 -11.30 1.66 -10.72
CA ALA A 98 -11.68 1.78 -12.12
C ALA A 98 -11.78 0.41 -12.81
N SER A 99 -11.07 -0.62 -12.33
CA SER A 99 -11.22 -2.01 -12.82
C SER A 99 -12.36 -2.76 -12.13
N ARG A 100 -12.71 -2.40 -10.90
CA ARG A 100 -13.77 -3.04 -10.11
C ARG A 100 -14.24 -2.10 -9.00
N GLU A 101 -15.53 -1.77 -9.02
CA GLU A 101 -16.12 -0.85 -8.05
C GLU A 101 -16.33 -1.48 -6.66
N ALA A 102 -16.83 -2.72 -6.61
CA ALA A 102 -17.17 -3.41 -5.36
C ALA A 102 -15.92 -3.82 -4.56
N ASP A 103 -15.94 -3.60 -3.25
CA ASP A 103 -14.87 -3.99 -2.34
C ASP A 103 -14.57 -5.50 -2.39
N LEU A 104 -13.30 -5.86 -2.25
CA LEU A 104 -12.89 -7.24 -2.03
C LEU A 104 -12.97 -7.58 -0.54
N VAL A 105 -13.64 -8.69 -0.25
CA VAL A 105 -13.61 -9.33 1.07
C VAL A 105 -12.81 -10.63 0.94
N VAL A 106 -11.74 -10.74 1.73
CA VAL A 106 -10.89 -11.92 1.78
C VAL A 106 -11.27 -12.75 3.00
N LYS A 107 -11.77 -13.96 2.77
CA LYS A 107 -12.14 -14.91 3.84
C LYS A 107 -10.91 -15.68 4.29
N ILE A 108 -10.56 -15.55 5.57
CA ILE A 108 -9.43 -16.24 6.19
C ILE A 108 -9.95 -16.96 7.43
N GLY A 109 -10.14 -18.28 7.33
CA GLY A 109 -10.81 -19.06 8.38
C GLY A 109 -12.20 -18.51 8.68
N ARG A 110 -12.40 -18.02 9.91
CA ARG A 110 -13.66 -17.40 10.37
C ARG A 110 -13.72 -15.88 10.17
N GLU A 111 -12.63 -15.25 9.76
CA GLU A 111 -12.53 -13.79 9.61
C GLU A 111 -12.79 -13.34 8.17
N LEU A 112 -13.32 -12.12 8.02
CA LEU A 112 -13.63 -11.48 6.75
C LEU A 112 -12.87 -10.15 6.64
N VAL A 113 -11.67 -10.18 6.06
CA VAL A 113 -10.85 -8.97 5.89
C VAL A 113 -11.41 -8.16 4.72
N GLY A 114 -11.85 -6.93 5.00
CA GLY A 114 -12.65 -6.11 4.08
C GLY A 114 -14.08 -5.88 4.57
N GLY A 115 -14.53 -6.59 5.60
CA GLY A 115 -15.78 -6.36 6.34
C GLY A 115 -15.54 -5.57 7.64
N PRO A 116 -16.13 -5.98 8.78
CA PRO A 116 -15.82 -5.40 10.08
C PRO A 116 -14.32 -5.46 10.40
N PRO A 117 -13.78 -4.49 11.17
CA PRO A 117 -12.36 -4.47 11.50
C PRO A 117 -11.88 -5.77 12.17
N VAL A 118 -10.81 -6.35 11.63
CA VAL A 118 -10.17 -7.56 12.18
C VAL A 118 -8.90 -7.22 12.97
N VAL A 119 -8.50 -8.11 13.87
CA VAL A 119 -7.21 -8.01 14.59
C VAL A 119 -6.30 -9.14 14.15
N ILE A 120 -5.07 -8.77 13.75
CA ILE A 120 -3.97 -9.70 13.47
C ILE A 120 -2.95 -9.52 14.60
N ALA A 121 -2.82 -10.50 15.48
CA ALA A 121 -1.96 -10.38 16.66
C ALA A 121 -1.06 -11.60 16.83
N GLY A 122 0.04 -11.42 17.55
CA GLY A 122 0.99 -12.48 17.85
C GLY A 122 2.43 -11.97 17.87
N PRO A 123 3.42 -12.81 18.15
CA PRO A 123 4.77 -12.36 18.44
C PRO A 123 5.50 -11.90 17.19
N CYS A 124 6.53 -11.07 17.39
CA CYS A 124 7.45 -10.65 16.35
C CYS A 124 8.15 -11.86 15.71
N SER A 125 8.63 -12.80 16.52
CA SER A 125 9.30 -14.02 16.08
C SER A 125 8.66 -15.24 16.75
N VAL A 126 8.67 -16.38 16.06
CA VAL A 126 8.36 -17.67 16.70
C VAL A 126 9.61 -18.13 17.45
N GLU A 127 9.53 -18.30 18.77
CA GLU A 127 10.70 -18.55 19.61
C GLU A 127 10.78 -20.00 20.11
N ASP A 128 9.64 -20.54 20.55
CA ASP A 128 9.44 -21.93 20.98
C ASP A 128 7.94 -22.27 21.10
N GLU A 129 7.63 -23.53 21.42
CA GLU A 129 6.25 -24.03 21.55
C GLU A 129 5.49 -23.42 22.73
N GLY A 130 6.13 -23.22 23.88
CA GLY A 130 5.47 -22.69 25.08
C GLY A 130 5.08 -21.22 24.91
N GLN A 131 5.96 -20.43 24.32
CA GLN A 131 5.71 -19.04 23.93
C GLN A 131 4.52 -18.95 22.97
N MET A 132 4.49 -19.80 21.94
CA MET A 132 3.41 -19.77 20.95
C MET A 132 2.08 -20.28 21.50
N ASP A 133 2.08 -21.34 22.32
CA ASP A 133 0.87 -21.86 22.96
C ASP A 133 0.21 -20.82 23.88
N ALA A 134 1.03 -20.14 24.71
CA ALA A 134 0.54 -19.09 25.59
C ALA A 134 -0.10 -17.94 24.80
N VAL A 135 0.51 -17.51 23.70
CA VAL A 135 -0.07 -16.48 22.81
C VAL A 135 -1.35 -16.99 22.17
N GLY A 136 -1.33 -18.18 21.56
CA GLY A 136 -2.49 -18.76 20.87
C GLY A 136 -3.71 -18.86 21.78
N ARG A 137 -3.52 -19.39 22.99
CA ARG A 137 -4.58 -19.46 24.01
C ARG A 137 -5.16 -18.08 24.30
N ARG A 138 -4.29 -17.10 24.63
CA ARG A 138 -4.73 -15.77 25.04
C ARG A 138 -5.46 -15.01 23.92
N LEU A 139 -4.97 -15.13 22.68
CA LEU A 139 -5.62 -14.52 21.53
C LEU A 139 -7.00 -15.14 21.27
N SER A 140 -7.13 -16.46 21.39
CA SER A 140 -8.41 -17.17 21.25
C SER A 140 -9.42 -16.75 22.32
N GLU A 141 -9.01 -16.67 23.59
CA GLU A 141 -9.84 -16.19 24.71
C GLU A 141 -10.37 -14.78 24.49
N LEU A 142 -9.56 -13.90 23.89
CA LEU A 142 -9.92 -12.52 23.56
C LEU A 142 -10.69 -12.40 22.22
N GLY A 143 -11.01 -13.52 21.57
CA GLY A 143 -11.80 -13.56 20.34
C GLY A 143 -11.06 -13.13 19.07
N VAL A 144 -9.73 -13.05 19.10
CA VAL A 144 -8.90 -12.80 17.91
C VAL A 144 -8.96 -14.03 17.00
N GLY A 145 -9.00 -13.83 15.68
CA GLY A 145 -9.06 -14.93 14.71
C GLY A 145 -7.77 -15.16 13.92
N LEU A 146 -6.87 -14.17 13.87
CA LEU A 146 -5.67 -14.20 13.05
C LEU A 146 -4.41 -14.14 13.92
N LEU A 147 -3.62 -15.21 13.90
CA LEU A 147 -2.34 -15.33 14.58
C LEU A 147 -1.20 -15.00 13.61
N ARG A 148 -0.40 -13.98 13.93
CA ARG A 148 0.84 -13.69 13.21
C ARG A 148 2.07 -14.20 13.94
N GLY A 149 3.08 -14.65 13.20
CA GLY A 149 4.36 -15.07 13.78
C GLY A 149 5.48 -15.16 12.74
N GLY A 150 6.65 -14.61 13.03
CA GLY A 150 7.79 -14.65 12.11
C GLY A 150 8.61 -15.94 12.28
N ALA A 151 8.41 -16.91 11.39
CA ALA A 151 9.25 -18.11 11.33
C ALA A 151 10.63 -17.82 10.71
N TYR A 152 10.65 -16.88 9.75
CA TYR A 152 11.83 -16.31 9.14
C TYR A 152 11.90 -14.81 9.45
N LYS A 153 13.09 -14.28 9.77
CA LYS A 153 13.25 -12.88 10.19
C LYS A 153 14.24 -12.14 9.30
N PRO A 154 13.83 -11.06 8.60
CA PRO A 154 14.77 -10.21 7.88
C PRO A 154 15.50 -9.32 8.88
N ARG A 155 16.77 -9.63 9.18
CA ARG A 155 17.58 -8.90 10.16
C ARG A 155 18.60 -8.00 9.46
N SER A 156 18.81 -6.80 10.00
CA SER A 156 19.90 -5.94 9.56
C SER A 156 21.28 -6.50 9.91
N SER A 157 21.38 -7.26 11.00
CA SER A 157 22.61 -7.94 11.41
C SER A 157 22.50 -9.45 11.17
N PRO A 158 23.50 -10.09 10.53
CA PRO A 158 23.51 -11.54 10.29
C PRO A 158 23.69 -12.35 11.59
N TYR A 159 24.22 -11.74 12.65
CA TYR A 159 24.44 -12.39 13.95
C TYR A 159 23.20 -12.39 14.86
N ALA A 160 22.14 -11.68 14.45
CA ALA A 160 20.89 -11.68 15.19
C ALA A 160 20.10 -12.97 14.95
N PHE A 161 19.12 -13.26 15.81
CA PHE A 161 18.22 -14.40 15.61
C PHE A 161 17.50 -14.33 14.25
N GLN A 162 17.74 -15.32 13.39
CA GLN A 162 17.21 -15.37 12.01
C GLN A 162 15.81 -16.00 11.91
N GLY A 163 15.28 -16.52 13.03
CA GLY A 163 14.06 -17.33 13.06
C GLY A 163 14.34 -18.83 13.10
N LEU A 164 13.32 -19.63 13.41
CA LEU A 164 13.40 -21.09 13.46
C LEU A 164 13.20 -21.77 12.09
N GLY A 165 12.92 -20.99 11.03
CA GLY A 165 12.66 -21.50 9.70
C GLY A 165 11.48 -22.49 9.67
N LYS A 166 11.67 -23.64 9.03
CA LYS A 166 10.64 -24.69 8.93
C LYS A 166 10.05 -25.10 10.27
N ARG A 167 10.90 -25.27 11.30
CA ARG A 167 10.42 -25.63 12.65
C ARG A 167 9.49 -24.55 13.22
N GLY A 168 9.77 -23.28 12.95
CA GLY A 168 8.90 -22.17 13.32
C GLY A 168 7.55 -22.21 12.61
N LEU A 169 7.52 -22.62 11.32
CA LEU A 169 6.27 -22.80 10.57
C LEU A 169 5.41 -23.93 11.14
N GLU A 170 6.02 -25.06 11.51
CA GLU A 170 5.34 -26.19 12.15
C GLU A 170 4.69 -25.77 13.48
N ILE A 171 5.46 -25.13 14.37
CA ILE A 171 4.96 -24.64 15.66
C ILE A 171 3.80 -23.66 15.46
N LEU A 172 3.93 -22.73 14.50
CA LEU A 172 2.92 -21.72 14.22
C LEU A 172 1.62 -22.36 13.69
N ARG A 173 1.73 -23.33 12.78
CA ARG A 173 0.60 -24.11 12.26
C ARG A 173 -0.11 -24.90 13.35
N ASP A 174 0.65 -25.59 14.19
CA ASP A 174 0.10 -26.41 15.27
C ASP A 174 -0.60 -25.56 16.33
N THR A 175 -0.04 -24.39 16.64
CA THR A 175 -0.67 -23.39 17.52
C THR A 175 -1.99 -22.88 16.91
N GLY A 176 -1.98 -22.53 15.63
CA GLY A 176 -3.18 -22.10 14.91
C GLY A 176 -4.29 -23.15 14.95
N ARG A 177 -3.96 -24.42 14.69
CA ARG A 177 -4.90 -25.54 14.77
C ARG A 177 -5.45 -25.75 16.18
N ARG A 178 -4.57 -25.75 17.20
CA ARG A 178 -4.95 -26.01 18.60
C ARG A 178 -5.93 -24.98 19.13
N TRP A 179 -5.76 -23.72 18.76
CA TRP A 179 -6.55 -22.60 19.30
C TRP A 179 -7.55 -22.02 18.29
N GLY A 180 -7.76 -22.67 17.13
CA GLY A 180 -8.72 -22.23 16.13
C GLY A 180 -8.39 -20.87 15.49
N LEU A 181 -7.11 -20.58 15.31
CA LEU A 181 -6.60 -19.33 14.72
C LEU A 181 -6.02 -19.59 13.33
N SER A 182 -6.26 -18.66 12.40
CA SER A 182 -5.62 -18.70 11.08
C SER A 182 -4.27 -18.01 11.12
N VAL A 183 -3.29 -18.59 10.43
CA VAL A 183 -1.88 -18.23 10.52
C VAL A 183 -1.46 -17.25 9.43
N VAL A 184 -0.81 -16.15 9.84
CA VAL A 184 -0.14 -15.17 8.98
C VAL A 184 1.37 -15.24 9.23
N THR A 185 2.17 -15.52 8.20
CA THR A 185 3.63 -15.57 8.34
C THR A 185 4.35 -15.07 7.09
N GLU A 186 5.59 -14.59 7.28
CA GLU A 186 6.34 -13.92 6.23
C GLU A 186 7.07 -14.91 5.30
N VAL A 187 6.96 -14.67 4.00
CA VAL A 187 7.78 -15.31 2.97
C VAL A 187 8.89 -14.35 2.56
N MET A 188 10.14 -14.82 2.60
CA MET A 188 11.30 -13.98 2.28
C MET A 188 11.99 -14.33 0.97
N ASP A 189 11.74 -15.53 0.43
CA ASP A 189 12.49 -16.11 -0.69
C ASP A 189 11.54 -16.92 -1.59
N THR A 190 11.75 -16.87 -2.90
CA THR A 190 10.92 -17.59 -3.89
C THR A 190 10.95 -19.11 -3.64
N ARG A 191 12.08 -19.65 -3.17
CA ARG A 191 12.27 -21.09 -2.91
C ARG A 191 11.45 -21.60 -1.72
N THR A 192 11.00 -20.71 -0.83
CA THR A 192 10.23 -21.09 0.37
C THR A 192 8.74 -20.82 0.24
N VAL A 193 8.27 -20.27 -0.89
CA VAL A 193 6.85 -19.93 -1.12
C VAL A 193 5.95 -21.14 -0.90
N GLU A 194 6.25 -22.28 -1.54
CA GLU A 194 5.46 -23.50 -1.43
C GLU A 194 5.43 -24.03 0.01
N LEU A 195 6.61 -24.18 0.63
CA LEU A 195 6.73 -24.62 2.02
C LEU A 195 5.94 -23.74 3.00
N VAL A 196 5.99 -22.42 2.84
CA VAL A 196 5.24 -21.50 3.71
C VAL A 196 3.73 -21.61 3.43
N ALA A 197 3.32 -21.73 2.16
CA ALA A 197 1.91 -21.89 1.78
C ALA A 197 1.25 -23.17 2.34
N GLU A 198 2.03 -24.24 2.55
CA GLU A 198 1.55 -25.46 3.22
C GLU A 198 1.23 -25.26 4.71
N HIS A 199 1.88 -24.30 5.37
CA HIS A 199 1.81 -24.09 6.82
C HIS A 199 1.01 -22.84 7.21
N ALA A 200 0.81 -21.90 6.28
CA ALA A 200 0.14 -20.63 6.53
C ALA A 200 -1.20 -20.53 5.80
N ASP A 201 -2.10 -19.74 6.37
CA ASP A 201 -3.35 -19.33 5.75
C ASP A 201 -3.18 -18.04 4.95
N VAL A 202 -2.23 -17.19 5.35
CA VAL A 202 -1.90 -15.93 4.67
C VAL A 202 -0.38 -15.78 4.52
N LEU A 203 0.07 -15.49 3.31
CA LEU A 203 1.46 -15.20 2.98
C LEU A 203 1.73 -13.70 3.16
N GLN A 204 2.53 -13.33 4.16
CA GLN A 204 2.97 -11.95 4.32
C GLN A 204 4.20 -11.68 3.45
N ILE A 205 4.16 -10.59 2.69
CA ILE A 205 5.36 -10.00 2.08
C ILE A 205 5.76 -8.78 2.91
N GLY A 206 6.93 -8.85 3.55
CA GLY A 206 7.45 -7.75 4.35
C GLY A 206 7.88 -6.54 3.53
N SER A 207 7.97 -5.38 4.17
CA SER A 207 8.27 -4.09 3.52
C SER A 207 9.57 -4.07 2.72
N ARG A 208 10.58 -4.86 3.13
CA ARG A 208 11.86 -4.96 2.42
C ARG A 208 11.75 -5.72 1.10
N ASN A 209 10.74 -6.59 0.99
CA ASN A 209 10.48 -7.41 -0.19
C ASN A 209 9.33 -6.88 -1.05
N MET A 210 8.77 -5.68 -0.76
CA MET A 210 7.74 -5.08 -1.61
C MET A 210 8.23 -4.86 -3.06
N TYR A 211 9.53 -4.61 -3.25
CA TYR A 211 10.16 -4.47 -4.58
C TYR A 211 10.79 -5.78 -5.11
N ASN A 212 10.64 -6.90 -4.39
CA ASN A 212 11.12 -8.19 -4.86
C ASN A 212 10.10 -8.79 -5.84
N TYR A 213 10.14 -8.31 -7.09
CA TYR A 213 9.14 -8.66 -8.10
C TYR A 213 9.08 -10.15 -8.39
N ASP A 214 10.22 -10.86 -8.39
CA ASP A 214 10.22 -12.32 -8.57
C ASP A 214 9.49 -13.02 -7.44
N LEU A 215 9.68 -12.58 -6.18
CA LEU A 215 8.90 -13.08 -5.06
C LEU A 215 7.40 -12.78 -5.21
N LEU A 216 7.04 -11.56 -5.64
CA LEU A 216 5.64 -11.18 -5.87
C LEU A 216 4.96 -12.05 -6.95
N ARG A 217 5.69 -12.38 -8.02
CA ARG A 217 5.23 -13.28 -9.08
C ARG A 217 4.99 -14.70 -8.56
N GLU A 218 5.92 -15.22 -7.76
CA GLU A 218 5.80 -16.57 -7.20
C GLU A 218 4.68 -16.68 -6.17
N VAL A 219 4.53 -15.72 -5.24
CA VAL A 219 3.38 -15.74 -4.31
C VAL A 219 2.04 -15.52 -5.01
N GLY A 220 2.05 -14.84 -6.17
CA GLY A 220 0.88 -14.72 -7.05
C GLY A 220 0.37 -16.07 -7.58
N LYS A 221 1.23 -17.08 -7.66
CA LYS A 221 0.89 -18.43 -8.12
C LYS A 221 0.49 -19.38 -6.98
N ALA A 222 0.74 -19.00 -5.72
CA ALA A 222 0.62 -19.88 -4.56
C ALA A 222 -0.83 -20.15 -4.10
N GLY A 223 -1.83 -19.45 -4.64
CA GLY A 223 -3.26 -19.69 -4.34
C GLY A 223 -3.71 -19.34 -2.91
N LYS A 224 -2.87 -18.66 -2.11
CA LYS A 224 -3.16 -18.24 -0.73
C LYS A 224 -3.34 -16.73 -0.63
N PRO A 225 -4.21 -16.21 0.25
CA PRO A 225 -4.25 -14.78 0.56
C PRO A 225 -2.85 -14.19 0.80
N VAL A 226 -2.58 -13.00 0.25
CA VAL A 226 -1.30 -12.29 0.39
C VAL A 226 -1.50 -11.01 1.19
N LEU A 227 -0.77 -10.85 2.30
CA LEU A 227 -0.69 -9.59 3.04
C LEU A 227 0.58 -8.85 2.61
N LEU A 228 0.42 -7.82 1.78
CA LEU A 228 1.53 -7.06 1.20
C LEU A 228 1.78 -5.81 2.04
N LYS A 229 2.94 -5.74 2.72
CA LYS A 229 3.34 -4.55 3.47
C LYS A 229 3.94 -3.50 2.53
N ARG A 230 3.57 -2.23 2.75
CA ARG A 230 4.18 -1.09 2.06
C ARG A 230 5.69 -1.03 2.34
N GLY A 231 6.45 -0.70 1.30
CA GLY A 231 7.90 -0.49 1.37
C GLY A 231 8.24 0.75 2.20
N LEU A 232 9.46 0.78 2.75
CA LEU A 232 9.88 1.79 3.73
C LEU A 232 9.76 3.24 3.21
N SER A 233 9.92 3.44 1.91
CA SER A 233 9.82 4.76 1.26
C SER A 233 8.97 4.70 -0.01
N ALA A 234 8.09 3.71 -0.10
CA ALA A 234 7.30 3.47 -1.29
C ALA A 234 6.22 4.54 -1.45
N THR A 235 6.03 5.03 -2.67
CA THR A 235 4.85 5.82 -3.01
C THR A 235 3.59 4.93 -3.02
N ILE A 236 2.40 5.55 -2.99
CA ILE A 236 1.13 4.82 -3.10
C ILE A 236 1.04 4.11 -4.45
N GLU A 237 1.53 4.75 -5.52
CA GLU A 237 1.52 4.20 -6.87
C GLU A 237 2.42 2.96 -6.97
N GLU A 238 3.65 3.02 -6.45
CA GLU A 238 4.55 1.87 -6.38
C GLU A 238 3.97 0.71 -5.55
N PHE A 239 3.25 1.04 -4.47
CA PHE A 239 2.60 0.04 -3.63
C PHE A 239 1.45 -0.67 -4.36
N LEU A 240 0.64 0.08 -5.12
CA LEU A 240 -0.40 -0.50 -5.98
C LEU A 240 0.19 -1.31 -7.14
N TRP A 241 1.31 -0.89 -7.74
CA TRP A 241 2.01 -1.69 -8.74
C TRP A 241 2.54 -3.00 -8.16
N ALA A 242 3.06 -3.00 -6.94
CA ALA A 242 3.48 -4.24 -6.26
C ALA A 242 2.30 -5.20 -6.05
N ALA A 243 1.12 -4.69 -5.68
CA ALA A 243 -0.10 -5.49 -5.61
C ALA A 243 -0.54 -6.01 -6.98
N GLU A 244 -0.41 -5.19 -8.03
CA GLU A 244 -0.71 -5.56 -9.42
C GLU A 244 0.13 -6.76 -9.88
N TYR A 245 1.42 -6.82 -9.52
CA TYR A 245 2.26 -7.99 -9.81
C TYR A 245 1.66 -9.30 -9.28
N VAL A 246 1.14 -9.30 -8.04
CA VAL A 246 0.53 -10.50 -7.45
C VAL A 246 -0.76 -10.87 -8.19
N VAL A 247 -1.61 -9.88 -8.49
CA VAL A 247 -2.90 -10.07 -9.19
C VAL A 247 -2.71 -10.56 -10.62
N LEU A 248 -1.73 -10.03 -11.35
CA LEU A 248 -1.41 -10.43 -12.72
C LEU A 248 -0.96 -11.89 -12.81
N HIS A 249 -0.41 -12.46 -11.73
CA HIS A 249 0.08 -13.84 -11.69
C HIS A 249 -0.92 -14.84 -11.11
N GLY A 250 -2.19 -14.43 -10.97
CA GLY A 250 -3.33 -15.35 -10.75
C GLY A 250 -4.04 -15.18 -9.40
N ASN A 251 -3.45 -14.45 -8.46
CA ASN A 251 -4.00 -14.34 -7.11
C ASN A 251 -4.63 -12.98 -6.83
N LYS A 252 -5.96 -12.96 -6.79
CA LYS A 252 -6.75 -11.75 -6.52
C LYS A 252 -6.96 -11.47 -5.03
N GLN A 253 -6.48 -12.33 -4.12
CA GLN A 253 -6.71 -12.24 -2.68
C GLN A 253 -5.59 -11.46 -2.01
N VAL A 254 -5.47 -10.17 -2.32
CA VAL A 254 -4.42 -9.29 -1.77
C VAL A 254 -5.00 -8.38 -0.69
N ILE A 255 -4.30 -8.27 0.43
CA ILE A 255 -4.56 -7.36 1.54
C ILE A 255 -3.38 -6.39 1.64
N LEU A 256 -3.65 -5.09 1.58
CA LEU A 256 -2.62 -4.05 1.69
C LEU A 256 -2.37 -3.74 3.17
N CYS A 257 -1.10 -3.64 3.58
CA CYS A 257 -0.73 -3.30 4.94
C CYS A 257 0.14 -2.04 4.99
N GLU A 258 -0.44 -0.93 5.45
CA GLU A 258 0.29 0.29 5.81
C GLU A 258 1.00 0.06 7.15
N ARG A 259 2.25 0.51 7.26
CA ARG A 259 3.16 0.15 8.37
C ARG A 259 4.16 1.25 8.74
N GLY A 260 3.88 2.47 8.28
CA GLY A 260 4.72 3.64 8.38
C GLY A 260 5.82 3.71 7.33
N ILE A 261 6.10 4.93 6.89
CA ILE A 261 7.19 5.28 5.99
C ILE A 261 8.35 5.91 6.76
N ARG A 262 9.56 5.79 6.22
CA ARG A 262 10.76 6.42 6.76
C ARG A 262 10.74 7.90 6.45
N THR A 263 10.96 8.71 7.47
CA THR A 263 11.07 10.17 7.38
C THR A 263 12.28 10.64 8.18
N PHE A 264 12.41 11.95 8.37
CA PHE A 264 13.43 12.55 9.24
C PHE A 264 13.07 12.48 10.74
N GLU A 265 11.82 12.13 11.10
CA GLU A 265 11.35 12.09 12.48
C GLU A 265 12.04 10.95 13.26
N THR A 266 12.45 11.23 14.50
CA THR A 266 13.23 10.31 15.35
C THR A 266 12.45 9.78 16.55
N GLN A 267 11.33 10.41 16.93
CA GLN A 267 10.51 10.01 18.08
C GLN A 267 9.66 8.76 17.83
N THR A 268 9.47 8.40 16.57
CA THR A 268 8.84 7.15 16.12
C THR A 268 9.78 6.41 15.19
N ARG A 269 9.69 5.08 15.15
CA ARG A 269 10.52 4.25 14.27
C ARG A 269 10.26 4.54 12.78
N ASN A 270 9.00 4.79 12.44
CA ASN A 270 8.54 5.27 11.15
C ASN A 270 7.41 6.30 11.39
N THR A 271 7.07 7.11 10.40
CA THR A 271 5.88 7.96 10.45
C THR A 271 4.70 7.19 9.87
N LEU A 272 3.65 6.96 10.66
CA LEU A 272 2.44 6.31 10.17
C LEU A 272 1.71 7.24 9.18
N ASP A 273 1.59 6.82 7.93
CA ASP A 273 0.91 7.56 6.88
C ASP A 273 -0.58 7.19 6.84
N LEU A 274 -1.41 7.87 7.64
CA LEU A 274 -2.85 7.64 7.64
C LEU A 274 -3.53 8.10 6.34
N SER A 275 -2.91 9.03 5.60
CA SER A 275 -3.44 9.47 4.31
C SER A 275 -3.42 8.31 3.30
N ALA A 276 -2.42 7.42 3.38
CA ALA A 276 -2.36 6.23 2.56
C ALA A 276 -3.57 5.32 2.76
N VAL A 277 -4.09 5.17 3.98
CA VAL A 277 -5.28 4.35 4.24
C VAL A 277 -6.48 4.89 3.46
N ALA A 278 -6.76 6.19 3.59
CA ALA A 278 -7.87 6.84 2.90
C ALA A 278 -7.70 6.80 1.36
N LEU A 279 -6.49 7.08 0.87
CA LEU A 279 -6.19 7.09 -0.56
C LEU A 279 -6.26 5.69 -1.17
N LEU A 280 -5.74 4.66 -0.50
CA LEU A 280 -5.84 3.27 -0.95
C LEU A 280 -7.29 2.79 -0.98
N ARG A 281 -8.08 3.12 0.06
CA ARG A 281 -9.53 2.84 0.08
C ARG A 281 -10.26 3.54 -1.06
N ALA A 282 -9.85 4.74 -1.47
CA ALA A 282 -10.46 5.45 -2.59
C ALA A 282 -10.00 4.94 -3.97
N GLN A 283 -8.74 4.53 -4.11
CA GLN A 283 -8.13 4.18 -5.40
C GLN A 283 -8.21 2.69 -5.72
N SER A 284 -8.33 1.82 -4.72
CA SER A 284 -8.33 0.37 -4.85
C SER A 284 -9.52 -0.26 -4.13
N TYR A 285 -9.99 -1.40 -4.64
CA TYR A 285 -11.00 -2.22 -3.97
C TYR A 285 -10.40 -3.20 -2.94
N LEU A 286 -9.06 -3.31 -2.87
CA LEU A 286 -8.37 -4.22 -1.97
C LEU A 286 -8.57 -3.77 -0.50
N PRO A 287 -8.70 -4.71 0.45
CA PRO A 287 -8.78 -4.36 1.85
C PRO A 287 -7.44 -3.79 2.36
N VAL A 288 -7.53 -2.81 3.27
CA VAL A 288 -6.38 -2.11 3.85
C VAL A 288 -6.34 -2.34 5.36
N VAL A 289 -5.21 -2.86 5.86
CA VAL A 289 -4.92 -3.02 7.29
C VAL A 289 -3.74 -2.16 7.70
N VAL A 290 -3.61 -1.89 9.01
CA VAL A 290 -2.51 -1.06 9.54
C VAL A 290 -1.72 -1.81 10.61
N ASP A 291 -0.40 -1.87 10.43
CA ASP A 291 0.55 -2.36 11.43
C ASP A 291 1.03 -1.22 12.33
N VAL A 292 0.43 -1.11 13.51
CA VAL A 292 0.75 -0.04 14.45
C VAL A 292 2.08 -0.27 15.15
N SER A 293 2.47 -1.52 15.39
CA SER A 293 3.71 -1.87 16.10
C SER A 293 4.94 -1.47 15.31
N HIS A 294 5.02 -1.84 14.03
CA HIS A 294 6.18 -1.49 13.20
C HIS A 294 6.19 -0.03 12.74
N ALA A 295 5.02 0.60 12.63
CA ALA A 295 4.93 2.02 12.31
C ALA A 295 5.48 2.86 13.47
N ALA A 296 4.88 2.73 14.66
CA ALA A 296 5.26 3.53 15.82
C ALA A 296 6.64 3.15 16.37
N GLY A 297 6.88 1.85 16.53
CA GLY A 297 8.06 1.34 17.23
C GLY A 297 8.08 1.62 18.73
N ARG A 298 6.93 1.92 19.34
CA ARG A 298 6.73 2.20 20.77
C ARG A 298 5.29 1.90 21.19
N LYS A 299 5.09 1.44 22.43
CA LYS A 299 3.81 0.88 22.92
C LYS A 299 2.75 1.92 23.27
N ASP A 300 3.18 3.03 23.85
CA ASP A 300 2.35 4.07 24.47
C ASP A 300 1.38 4.76 23.51
N ILE A 301 1.69 4.76 22.21
CA ILE A 301 0.84 5.37 21.18
C ILE A 301 0.14 4.35 20.27
N LEU A 302 0.26 3.04 20.52
CA LEU A 302 -0.36 2.03 19.66
C LEU A 302 -1.89 2.16 19.61
N ALA A 303 -2.56 2.30 20.77
CA ALA A 303 -4.02 2.39 20.81
C ALA A 303 -4.56 3.68 20.14
N PRO A 304 -4.01 4.88 20.40
CA PRO A 304 -4.37 6.08 19.64
C PRO A 304 -4.19 5.92 18.12
N LEU A 305 -3.07 5.34 17.66
CA LEU A 305 -2.83 5.13 16.24
C LEU A 305 -3.79 4.09 15.63
N ALA A 306 -4.13 3.04 16.37
CA ALA A 306 -5.12 2.06 15.94
C ALA A 306 -6.51 2.71 15.76
N ARG A 307 -6.96 3.54 16.71
CA ARG A 307 -8.21 4.30 16.57
C ARG A 307 -8.18 5.22 15.35
N ALA A 308 -7.09 5.95 15.15
CA ALA A 308 -6.94 6.86 14.02
C ALA A 308 -6.95 6.10 12.67
N ALA A 309 -6.30 4.94 12.61
CA ALA A 309 -6.32 4.06 11.44
C ALA A 309 -7.73 3.56 11.12
N LEU A 310 -8.48 3.09 12.13
CA LEU A 310 -9.87 2.66 11.96
C LEU A 310 -10.76 3.81 11.50
N ALA A 311 -10.61 5.00 12.09
CA ALA A 311 -11.34 6.20 11.68
C ALA A 311 -11.02 6.63 10.24
N ALA A 312 -9.78 6.44 9.79
CA ALA A 312 -9.35 6.67 8.41
C ALA A 312 -9.86 5.62 7.41
N GLY A 313 -10.51 4.54 7.89
CA GLY A 313 -11.11 3.49 7.07
C GLY A 313 -10.31 2.20 6.95
N ALA A 314 -9.33 1.97 7.83
CA ALA A 314 -8.65 0.68 7.90
C ALA A 314 -9.63 -0.44 8.30
N GLN A 315 -9.54 -1.57 7.62
CA GLN A 315 -10.39 -2.76 7.82
C GLN A 315 -9.71 -3.81 8.71
N GLY A 316 -8.58 -3.47 9.31
CA GLY A 316 -7.92 -4.30 10.28
C GLY A 316 -6.70 -3.65 10.91
N ILE A 317 -6.35 -4.11 12.10
CA ILE A 317 -5.17 -3.67 12.84
C ILE A 317 -4.27 -4.87 13.09
N MET A 318 -2.98 -4.70 12.78
CA MET A 318 -1.94 -5.65 13.15
C MET A 318 -1.10 -5.09 14.28
N VAL A 319 -0.85 -5.92 15.29
CA VAL A 319 -0.10 -5.55 16.51
C VAL A 319 0.71 -6.74 17.00
N GLU A 320 1.86 -6.49 17.61
CA GLU A 320 2.70 -7.54 18.16
C GLU A 320 2.42 -7.80 19.65
N VAL A 321 2.34 -9.08 20.02
CA VAL A 321 2.01 -9.54 21.37
C VAL A 321 2.97 -10.67 21.78
N HIS A 322 3.56 -10.57 22.98
CA HIS A 322 4.50 -11.55 23.52
C HIS A 322 4.20 -11.84 24.99
N PRO A 323 4.31 -13.09 25.49
CA PRO A 323 4.01 -13.40 26.89
C PRO A 323 4.94 -12.68 27.88
N CYS A 324 6.20 -12.46 27.49
CA CYS A 324 7.18 -11.72 28.29
C CYS A 324 8.07 -10.88 27.37
N PRO A 325 7.66 -9.67 26.96
CA PRO A 325 8.39 -8.88 25.96
C PRO A 325 9.86 -8.63 26.30
N ALA A 326 10.19 -8.53 27.60
CA ALA A 326 11.56 -8.27 28.08
C ALA A 326 12.59 -9.33 27.65
N VAL A 327 12.17 -10.57 27.40
CA VAL A 327 13.06 -11.67 26.98
C VAL A 327 12.95 -12.02 25.49
N ALA A 328 12.16 -11.26 24.72
CA ALA A 328 11.92 -11.56 23.31
C ALA A 328 13.19 -11.39 22.45
N ARG A 329 13.37 -12.27 21.47
CA ARG A 329 14.52 -12.30 20.54
C ARG A 329 14.48 -11.23 19.45
N SER A 330 13.39 -10.46 19.40
CA SER A 330 13.15 -9.35 18.49
C SER A 330 12.08 -8.41 19.03
N ASP A 331 12.25 -7.11 18.81
CA ASP A 331 11.23 -6.08 19.13
C ASP A 331 10.71 -6.10 20.59
N ALA A 332 11.58 -6.47 21.54
CA ALA A 332 11.26 -6.55 22.97
C ALA A 332 10.57 -5.29 23.53
N GLN A 333 10.93 -4.11 23.03
CA GLN A 333 10.37 -2.83 23.49
C GLN A 333 9.02 -2.47 22.83
N GLN A 334 8.62 -3.17 21.77
CA GLN A 334 7.45 -2.84 20.94
C GLN A 334 6.27 -3.79 21.17
N GLN A 335 6.54 -5.03 21.57
CA GLN A 335 5.50 -6.05 21.75
C GLN A 335 4.73 -5.84 23.05
N LEU A 336 3.40 -5.85 22.97
CA LEU A 336 2.54 -5.80 24.15
C LEU A 336 2.59 -7.13 24.91
N ASP A 337 2.59 -7.09 26.23
CA ASP A 337 2.24 -8.26 27.04
C ASP A 337 0.72 -8.54 26.99
N PHE A 338 0.27 -9.59 27.68
CA PHE A 338 -1.15 -9.98 27.65
C PHE A 338 -2.10 -8.99 28.33
N GLN A 339 -1.63 -8.28 29.36
CA GLN A 339 -2.44 -7.28 30.04
C GLN A 339 -2.50 -6.00 29.20
N GLU A 340 -1.33 -5.54 28.72
CA GLU A 340 -1.20 -4.42 27.80
C GLU A 340 -2.05 -4.64 26.52
N PHE A 341 -2.06 -5.86 25.98
CA PHE A 341 -2.86 -6.20 24.81
C PHE A 341 -4.37 -6.11 25.07
N GLU A 342 -4.85 -6.60 26.21
CA GLU A 342 -6.27 -6.48 26.57
C GLU A 342 -6.68 -5.01 26.76
N THR A 343 -5.84 -4.21 27.41
CA THR A 343 -6.05 -2.76 27.54
C THR A 343 -6.04 -2.09 26.17
N PHE A 344 -5.11 -2.47 25.29
CA PHE A 344 -5.05 -1.97 23.91
C PHE A 344 -6.35 -2.25 23.15
N LEU A 345 -6.90 -3.47 23.21
CA LEU A 345 -8.16 -3.81 22.54
C LEU A 345 -9.32 -2.95 23.05
N GLY A 346 -9.40 -2.71 24.36
CA GLY A 346 -10.38 -1.80 24.96
C GLY A 346 -10.24 -0.37 24.44
N HIS A 347 -9.05 0.20 24.57
CA HIS A 347 -8.78 1.58 24.15
C HIS A 347 -8.87 1.80 22.64
N ALA A 348 -8.62 0.78 21.82
CA ALA A 348 -8.75 0.85 20.37
C ALA A 348 -10.20 0.66 19.88
N GLY A 349 -11.13 0.26 20.75
CA GLY A 349 -12.50 -0.07 20.35
C GLY A 349 -12.62 -1.38 19.59
N LEU A 350 -11.72 -2.33 19.87
CA LEU A 350 -11.59 -3.62 19.19
C LEU A 350 -12.04 -4.82 20.04
N ARG A 351 -12.63 -4.59 21.23
CA ARG A 351 -13.24 -5.66 22.02
C ARG A 351 -14.45 -6.21 21.28
N ARG A 352 -14.50 -7.53 21.13
CA ARG A 352 -15.67 -8.26 20.62
C ARG A 352 -16.87 -8.30 21.59
N GLU A 353 -16.89 -7.45 22.61
CA GLU A 353 -18.05 -7.27 23.50
C GLU A 353 -19.23 -6.56 22.81
N HIS A 354 -19.11 -6.27 21.52
CA HIS A 354 -20.11 -5.58 20.74
C HIS A 354 -20.44 -6.41 19.50
N ALA A 355 -21.28 -7.43 19.72
CA ALA A 355 -21.99 -8.19 18.70
C ALA A 355 -23.02 -7.32 17.96
N TRP A 356 -22.60 -6.21 17.34
CA TRP A 356 -23.44 -5.48 16.38
C TRP A 356 -22.89 -5.64 14.96
N ARG A 357 -23.80 -6.04 14.05
CA ARG A 357 -23.67 -6.14 12.58
C ARG A 357 -23.21 -7.45 11.92
N LEU A 358 -23.41 -8.61 12.55
CA LEU A 358 -23.67 -9.83 11.75
C LEU A 358 -25.16 -9.94 11.33
N ALA A 359 -26.06 -9.15 11.92
CA ALA A 359 -27.49 -9.14 11.59
C ALA A 359 -27.90 -8.20 10.43
N ALA A 360 -26.96 -7.50 9.78
CA ALA A 360 -27.28 -6.51 8.73
C ALA A 360 -27.05 -7.00 7.29
N VAL A 361 -26.41 -8.16 7.10
CA VAL A 361 -26.20 -8.76 5.76
C VAL A 361 -27.30 -9.75 5.39
N GLU A 362 -28.07 -10.26 6.36
CA GLU A 362 -29.19 -11.19 6.11
C GLU A 362 -30.54 -10.49 5.84
N ARG A 363 -30.60 -9.16 5.72
CA ARG A 363 -31.85 -8.41 5.48
C ARG A 363 -31.93 -7.64 4.17
N THR A 364 -31.10 -7.98 3.17
CA THR A 364 -31.25 -7.50 1.79
C THR A 364 -31.25 -8.66 0.79
N SER A 365 -32.30 -9.47 0.88
CA SER A 365 -32.86 -10.31 -0.19
C SER A 365 -34.33 -10.48 0.20
N PRO A 366 -35.30 -10.15 -0.65
CA PRO A 366 -35.34 -10.37 -2.11
C PRO A 366 -34.93 -9.18 -2.97
#